data_AF-A0A0D2DHB7-F1
#
_entry.id   AF-A0A0D2DHB7-F1
#
_cell.length_a   1.000
_cell.length_b   1.000
_cell.length_c   1.000
_cell.angle_alpha   90.00
_cell.angle_beta   90.00
_cell.angle_gamma   90.00
#
_symmetry.space_group_name_H-M   'P 1'
#
loop_
_entity.id
_entity.type
_entity.pdbx_description
1 polymer ?
#
loop_
_entity_poly.entity_id
_entity_poly.type
_entity_poly.pdbx_seq_one_letter_code
_entity_poly.pdbx_strand_id
1 'polypeptide(L)'
;MADTTAEIDTSRLLRQYNVFFDLNKRQADGHEALFRDITTLGSYDLDKYRPDITVESTQKPWRLKTVERAKAISAKALRCLEQDKNELGWRLNIESEILARFSIEVAW
;
A
#
# COMPACT_ATOMS: atom_id res chain seq x y z
N MET A 1 22.87 7.92 21.24
CA MET A 1 23.57 9.22 21.18
C MET A 1 24.05 9.57 19.75
N ALA A 2 23.40 9.06 18.69
CA ALA A 2 23.88 9.22 17.30
C ALA A 2 23.09 10.23 16.45
N ASP A 3 22.01 10.82 16.98
CA ASP A 3 21.07 11.62 16.17
C ASP A 3 21.31 13.13 16.22
N THR A 4 21.94 13.63 17.29
CA THR A 4 22.05 15.07 17.54
C THR A 4 22.90 15.81 16.52
N THR A 5 23.94 15.18 15.97
CA THR A 5 24.79 15.82 14.93
C THR A 5 24.04 15.97 13.61
N ALA A 6 23.26 14.97 13.21
CA ALA A 6 22.47 15.03 11.99
C ALA A 6 21.37 16.10 12.08
N GLU A 7 20.72 16.22 13.24
CA GLU A 7 19.75 17.28 13.53
C GLU A 7 20.37 18.68 13.47
N ILE A 8 21.59 18.86 13.99
CA ILE A 8 22.29 20.16 13.93
C ILE A 8 22.65 20.51 12.48
N ASP A 9 23.17 19.56 11.71
CA ASP A 9 23.54 19.79 10.31
C ASP A 9 22.32 20.09 9.45
N THR A 10 21.22 19.37 9.62
CA THR A 10 19.95 19.69 8.94
C THR A 10 19.44 21.08 9.30
N SER A 11 19.44 21.46 10.58
CA SER A 11 19.08 22.83 10.98
C SER A 11 19.99 23.89 10.37
N ARG A 12 21.30 23.61 10.23
CA ARG A 12 22.26 24.53 9.60
C ARG A 12 21.98 24.68 8.11
N LEU A 13 21.72 23.57 7.43
CA LEU A 13 21.39 23.54 6.00
C LEU A 13 20.07 24.28 5.72
N LEU A 14 19.02 24.03 6.52
CA LEU A 14 17.73 24.71 6.38
C LEU A 14 17.88 26.23 6.48
N ARG A 15 18.70 26.72 7.43
CA ARG A 15 19.02 28.15 7.54
C ARG A 15 19.84 28.66 6.36
N GLN A 16 20.86 27.92 5.92
CA GLN A 16 21.72 28.31 4.79
C GLN A 16 20.93 28.44 3.49
N TYR A 17 20.00 27.52 3.24
CA TYR A 17 19.13 27.52 2.07
C TYR A 17 17.84 28.31 2.26
N ASN A 18 17.68 29.02 3.39
CA ASN A 18 16.52 29.84 3.71
C ASN A 18 15.18 29.08 3.61
N VAL A 19 15.21 27.77 3.93
CA VAL A 19 14.06 26.88 3.93
C VAL A 19 13.38 27.02 5.29
N PHE A 20 12.23 27.70 5.30
CA PHE A 20 11.37 27.80 6.48
C PHE A 20 10.17 26.90 6.30
N PHE A 21 9.97 25.99 7.24
CA PHE A 21 8.70 25.28 7.38
C PHE A 21 7.71 26.22 8.06
N ASP A 22 6.82 26.82 7.28
CA ASP A 22 5.69 27.55 7.83
C ASP A 22 4.70 26.52 8.37
N LEU A 23 4.79 26.21 9.66
CA LEU A 23 3.92 25.25 10.34
C LEU A 23 2.44 25.69 10.30
N ASN A 24 2.15 26.95 9.99
CA ASN A 24 0.79 27.47 9.83
C ASN A 24 0.29 27.38 8.38
N LYS A 25 1.14 27.11 7.39
CA LYS A 25 0.72 26.82 6.02
C LYS A 25 0.64 25.31 5.83
N ARG A 26 -0.54 24.81 5.45
CA ARG A 26 -0.68 23.44 4.96
C ARG A 26 0.34 23.22 3.85
N GLN A 27 1.31 22.33 4.07
CA GLN A 27 2.42 22.09 3.13
C GLN A 27 1.94 21.47 1.81
N ALA A 28 0.74 20.88 1.79
CA ALA A 28 0.04 20.46 0.58
C ALA A 28 -1.45 20.32 0.91
N ASP A 29 -2.29 21.11 0.26
CA ASP A 29 -3.73 20.86 0.27
C ASP A 29 -4.02 19.54 -0.47
N GLY A 30 -4.87 18.69 0.10
CA GLY A 30 -5.50 17.58 -0.62
C GLY A 30 -5.00 16.16 -0.31
N HIS A 31 -3.89 15.96 0.40
CA HIS A 31 -3.48 14.60 0.79
C HIS A 31 -4.28 14.04 1.97
N GLU A 32 -4.96 14.88 2.74
CA GLU A 32 -5.77 14.44 3.88
C GLU A 32 -6.88 13.48 3.46
N ALA A 33 -7.53 13.75 2.32
CA ALA A 33 -8.53 12.85 1.76
C ALA A 33 -7.91 11.51 1.37
N LEU A 34 -6.78 11.53 0.65
CA LEU A 34 -6.08 10.32 0.25
C LEU A 34 -5.60 9.51 1.46
N PHE A 35 -5.00 10.15 2.46
CA PHE A 35 -4.51 9.50 3.66
C PHE A 35 -5.65 8.91 4.48
N ARG A 36 -6.77 9.63 4.60
CA ARG A 36 -8.00 9.13 5.22
C ARG A 36 -8.52 7.92 4.47
N ASP A 37 -8.53 7.95 3.14
CA ASP A 37 -9.01 6.84 2.32
C ASP A 37 -8.09 5.61 2.48
N ILE A 38 -6.77 5.78 2.47
CA ILE A 38 -5.80 4.72 2.75
C ILE A 38 -5.99 4.14 4.15
N THR A 39 -6.16 4.99 5.16
CA THR A 39 -6.39 4.56 6.56
C THR A 39 -7.71 3.80 6.68
N THR A 40 -8.75 4.24 5.96
CA THR A 40 -10.06 3.58 5.92
C THR A 40 -9.96 2.22 5.22
N LEU A 41 -9.21 2.13 4.12
CA LEU A 41 -8.92 0.84 3.48
C LEU A 41 -8.13 -0.09 4.40
N GLY A 42 -7.13 0.42 5.11
CA GLY A 42 -6.27 -0.37 6.00
C GLY A 42 -6.99 -0.90 7.24
N SER A 43 -8.03 -0.21 7.69
CA SER A 43 -8.89 -0.65 8.80
C SER A 43 -10.08 -1.52 8.34
N TYR A 44 -10.21 -1.74 7.03
CA TYR A 44 -11.32 -2.51 6.48
C TYR A 44 -11.12 -4.00 6.70
N ASP A 45 -12.12 -4.62 7.32
CA ASP A 45 -12.14 -6.04 7.59
C ASP A 45 -12.53 -6.82 6.33
N LEU A 46 -11.69 -7.77 5.93
CA LEU A 46 -11.94 -8.63 4.77
C LEU A 46 -13.20 -9.48 4.93
N ASP A 47 -13.60 -9.82 6.16
CA ASP A 47 -14.83 -10.58 6.41
C ASP A 47 -16.09 -9.77 6.11
N LYS A 48 -15.98 -8.44 6.17
CA LYS A 48 -17.03 -7.49 5.78
C LYS A 48 -17.04 -7.21 4.29
N TYR A 49 -16.01 -7.63 3.55
CA TYR A 49 -15.98 -7.45 2.11
C TYR A 49 -17.17 -8.17 1.46
N ARG A 50 -17.90 -7.41 0.65
CA ARG A 50 -18.94 -7.92 -0.24
C ARG A 50 -18.58 -7.44 -1.63
N PRO A 51 -18.46 -8.34 -2.62
CA PRO A 51 -18.24 -7.90 -3.98
C PRO A 51 -19.43 -7.03 -4.40
N ASP A 52 -19.15 -5.84 -4.89
CA ASP A 52 -20.18 -4.94 -5.41
C ASP A 52 -20.69 -5.53 -6.73
N ILE A 53 -21.87 -6.15 -6.68
CA ILE A 53 -22.55 -6.74 -7.83
C ILE A 53 -23.32 -5.61 -8.51
N THR A 54 -22.65 -4.93 -9.42
CA THR A 54 -23.25 -3.89 -10.27
C THR A 54 -23.59 -4.46 -11.64
N VAL A 55 -24.29 -3.68 -12.47
CA VAL A 55 -24.55 -4.04 -13.88
C VAL A 55 -23.25 -4.32 -14.65
N GLU A 56 -22.15 -3.68 -14.24
CA GLU A 56 -20.81 -3.90 -14.81
C GLU A 56 -20.13 -5.18 -14.34
N SER A 57 -20.67 -5.92 -13.36
CA SER A 57 -20.05 -7.16 -12.87
C SER A 57 -19.92 -8.21 -13.96
N THR A 58 -20.79 -8.19 -14.97
CA THR A 58 -20.68 -9.02 -16.18
C THR A 58 -19.41 -8.70 -16.97
N GLN A 59 -19.00 -7.43 -17.00
CA GLN A 59 -17.77 -6.98 -17.65
C GLN A 59 -16.53 -7.14 -16.76
N LYS A 60 -16.72 -7.22 -15.44
CA LYS A 60 -15.65 -7.27 -14.43
C LYS A 60 -15.77 -8.52 -13.54
N PRO A 61 -15.74 -9.75 -14.10
CA PRO A 61 -15.96 -10.99 -13.35
C PRO A 61 -14.89 -11.25 -12.28
N TRP A 62 -13.72 -10.61 -12.41
CA TRP A 62 -12.66 -10.70 -11.40
C TRP A 62 -13.10 -10.18 -10.03
N ARG A 63 -14.06 -9.24 -9.94
CA ARG A 63 -14.58 -8.71 -8.67
C ARG A 63 -15.12 -9.81 -7.76
N LEU A 64 -15.78 -10.82 -8.32
CA LEU A 64 -16.29 -11.96 -7.57
C LEU A 64 -15.17 -12.87 -7.06
N LYS A 65 -14.05 -12.93 -7.79
CA LYS A 65 -12.90 -13.77 -7.47
C LYS A 65 -11.83 -13.04 -6.64
N THR A 66 -11.96 -11.74 -6.42
CA THR A 66 -10.96 -10.93 -5.71
C THR A 66 -10.67 -11.49 -4.31
N VAL A 67 -11.71 -11.85 -3.55
CA VAL A 67 -11.55 -12.41 -2.19
C VAL A 67 -10.85 -13.76 -2.23
N GLU A 68 -11.29 -14.65 -3.13
CA GLU A 68 -10.71 -15.99 -3.27
C GLU A 68 -9.22 -15.90 -3.63
N ARG A 69 -8.87 -15.03 -4.58
CA ARG A 69 -7.48 -14.77 -4.98
C ARG A 69 -6.66 -14.16 -3.85
N ALA A 70 -7.21 -13.19 -3.11
CA ALA A 70 -6.54 -12.60 -1.96
C ALA A 70 -6.29 -13.65 -0.86
N LYS A 71 -7.24 -14.55 -0.61
CA LYS A 71 -7.07 -15.69 0.29
C LYS A 71 -5.98 -16.66 -0.19
N ALA A 72 -5.93 -16.96 -1.48
CA ALA A 72 -4.88 -17.81 -2.05
C ALA A 72 -3.48 -17.19 -1.91
N ILE A 73 -3.34 -15.91 -2.23
CA ILE A 73 -2.09 -15.15 -2.11
C ILE A 73 -1.64 -15.08 -0.65
N SER A 74 -2.54 -14.74 0.28
CA SER A 74 -2.21 -14.69 1.71
C SER A 74 -1.80 -16.05 2.28
N ALA A 75 -2.46 -17.14 1.88
CA ALA A 75 -2.05 -18.48 2.26
C ALA A 75 -0.65 -18.87 1.71
N LYS A 76 -0.27 -18.38 0.53
CA LYS A 76 1.10 -18.54 0.01
C LYS A 76 2.12 -17.69 0.75
N ALA A 77 1.76 -16.45 1.07
CA ALA A 77 2.59 -15.54 1.87
C ALA A 77 2.88 -16.12 3.25
N LEU A 78 1.84 -16.63 3.92
CA LEU A 78 1.96 -17.26 5.22
C LEU A 78 2.87 -18.50 5.16
N ARG A 79 2.73 -19.36 4.14
CA ARG A 79 3.67 -20.48 3.93
C ARG A 79 5.10 -20.02 3.65
N CYS A 80 5.30 -18.90 2.95
CA CYS A 80 6.64 -18.37 2.73
C CYS A 80 7.27 -17.84 4.01
N LEU A 81 6.45 -17.22 4.87
CA LEU A 81 6.86 -16.78 6.20
C LEU A 81 7.21 -17.99 7.10
N GLU A 82 6.37 -19.02 7.15
CA GLU A 82 6.62 -20.26 7.92
C GLU A 82 7.88 -21.01 7.47
N GLN A 83 8.29 -20.82 6.21
CA GLN A 83 9.48 -21.42 5.62
C GLN A 83 10.73 -20.53 5.73
N ASP A 84 10.64 -19.40 6.45
CA ASP A 84 11.70 -18.40 6.58
C ASP A 84 12.33 -18.02 5.23
N LYS A 85 11.50 -17.91 4.19
CA LYS A 85 11.98 -17.57 2.85
C LYS A 85 12.49 -16.14 2.83
N ASN A 86 13.69 -15.97 2.29
CA ASN A 86 14.23 -14.67 1.96
C ASN A 86 13.43 -13.97 0.83
N GLU A 87 13.82 -12.75 0.50
CA GLU A 87 13.11 -11.92 -0.47
C GLU A 87 12.93 -12.59 -1.83
N LEU A 88 14.01 -13.15 -2.37
CA LEU A 88 13.97 -13.89 -3.63
C LEU A 88 13.01 -15.08 -3.55
N GLY A 89 13.02 -15.81 -2.44
CA GLY A 89 12.20 -16.99 -2.22
C GLY A 89 10.70 -16.69 -2.19
N TRP A 90 10.26 -15.67 -1.45
CA TRP A 90 8.83 -15.33 -1.43
C TRP A 90 8.38 -14.70 -2.74
N ARG A 91 9.22 -13.89 -3.40
CA ARG A 91 8.90 -13.29 -4.70
C ARG A 91 8.64 -14.35 -5.76
N LEU A 92 9.51 -15.34 -5.89
CA LEU A 92 9.33 -16.45 -6.83
C LEU A 92 7.99 -17.20 -6.64
N ASN A 93 7.43 -17.20 -5.43
CA ASN A 93 6.19 -17.92 -5.12
C ASN A 93 4.91 -17.08 -5.29
N ILE A 94 5.02 -15.75 -5.20
CA ILE A 94 3.85 -14.87 -4.99
C ILE A 94 3.81 -13.68 -5.95
N GLU A 95 4.97 -13.15 -6.36
CA GLU A 95 5.06 -11.90 -7.12
C GLU A 95 4.30 -11.96 -8.43
N SER A 96 4.39 -13.07 -9.16
CA SER A 96 3.66 -13.26 -10.42
C SER A 96 2.13 -13.16 -10.24
N GLU A 97 1.59 -13.67 -9.13
CA GLU A 97 0.16 -13.61 -8.83
C GLU A 97 -0.28 -12.21 -8.42
N ILE A 98 0.56 -11.48 -7.68
CA ILE A 98 0.32 -10.08 -7.34
C ILE A 98 0.34 -9.24 -8.62
N LEU A 99 1.34 -9.41 -9.47
CA LEU A 99 1.47 -8.65 -10.71
C LEU A 99 0.34 -8.95 -11.70
N ALA A 100 -0.11 -10.20 -11.78
CA ALA A 100 -1.26 -10.57 -12.58
C ALA A 100 -2.55 -9.84 -12.16
N ARG A 101 -2.69 -9.42 -10.89
CA ARG A 101 -3.83 -8.59 -10.47
C ARG A 101 -3.81 -7.23 -11.14
N PHE A 102 -2.66 -6.59 -11.27
CA PHE A 102 -2.59 -5.29 -11.94
C PHE A 102 -2.97 -5.42 -13.41
N SER A 103 -2.55 -6.48 -14.09
CA SER A 103 -2.92 -6.71 -15.50
C SER A 103 -4.41 -6.99 -15.71
N ILE A 104 -5.12 -7.53 -14.72
CA ILE A 104 -6.55 -7.86 -14.83
C ILE A 104 -7.44 -6.73 -14.30
N GLU A 105 -7.05 -6.10 -13.20
CA GLU A 105 -7.86 -5.13 -12.46
C GLU A 105 -7.67 -3.69 -12.96
N VAL A 106 -6.50 -3.38 -13.54
CA VAL A 106 -6.11 -2.01 -13.98
C VAL A 106 -6.12 -1.87 -15.49
N ALA A 107 -6.13 -2.96 -16.27
CA ALA A 107 -6.24 -2.86 -17.72
C ALA A 107 -7.68 -2.44 -18.10
N TRP A 108 -7.81 -1.18 -18.53
CA TRP A 108 -8.98 -0.56 -19.14
C TRP A 108 -8.83 -0.48 -20.66
#